data_AF-A0A7S9HFK8-F1
#
_entry.id   AF-A0A7S9HFK8-F1
#
_cell.length_a   1.000
_cell.length_b   1.000
_cell.length_c   1.000
_cell.angle_alpha   90.00
_cell.angle_beta   90.00
_cell.angle_gamma   90.00
#
_symmetry.space_group_name_H-M   'P 1'
#
loop_
_entity.id
_entity.type
_entity.pdbx_description
1 polymer ?
#
loop_
_entity_poly.entity_id
_entity_poly.type
_entity_poly.pdbx_seq_one_letter_code
_entity_poly.pdbx_strand_id
1 'polypeptide(L)'
;MRRYFRDNTALISRLNHSLKSHYLQDVERRDVFDRHSEAYKVYGALTRTEQMASMNEVYRKENNIAGLQEINRVLKSVPLTS
;
A
#
# COMPACT_ATOMS: atom_id res chain seq x y z
N MET A 1 9.34 13.97 -12.40
CA MET A 1 8.70 14.04 -11.06
C MET A 1 7.22 13.67 -11.06
N ARG A 2 6.35 14.37 -11.81
CA ARG A 2 4.88 14.14 -11.79
C ARG A 2 4.46 12.71 -12.18
N ARG A 3 5.25 12.03 -13.03
CA ARG A 3 5.00 10.64 -13.47
C ARG A 3 5.10 9.65 -12.31
N TYR A 4 6.22 9.60 -11.60
CA TYR A 4 6.40 8.67 -10.48
C TYR A 4 5.38 8.90 -9.37
N PHE A 5 5.10 10.16 -9.03
CA PHE A 5 4.06 10.47 -8.04
C PHE A 5 2.69 9.90 -8.44
N ARG A 6 2.25 10.14 -9.69
CA ARG A 6 0.98 9.61 -10.20
C ARG A 6 0.96 8.08 -10.27
N ASP A 7 2.05 7.48 -10.77
CA ASP A 7 2.18 6.03 -10.88
C ASP A 7 2.12 5.38 -9.49
N ASN A 8 2.83 5.93 -8.51
CA ASN A 8 2.83 5.48 -7.13
C ASN A 8 1.44 5.58 -6.52
N THR A 9 0.75 6.72 -6.68
CA THR A 9 -0.62 6.89 -6.19
C THR A 9 -1.57 5.85 -6.81
N ALA A 10 -1.47 5.59 -8.11
CA ALA A 10 -2.30 4.59 -8.78
C ALA A 10 -2.00 3.15 -8.34
N LEU A 11 -0.73 2.82 -8.06
CA LEU A 11 -0.33 1.51 -7.56
C LEU A 11 -0.80 1.31 -6.11
N ILE A 12 -0.61 2.31 -5.24
CA ILE A 12 -1.06 2.30 -3.84
C ILE A 12 -2.58 2.13 -3.77
N SER A 13 -3.34 2.89 -4.56
CA SER A 13 -4.80 2.77 -4.60
C SER A 13 -5.26 1.37 -5.04
N ARG A 14 -4.58 0.78 -6.04
CA ARG A 14 -4.87 -0.59 -6.49
C ARG A 14 -4.56 -1.64 -5.43
N LEU A 15 -3.43 -1.52 -4.75
CA LEU A 15 -3.05 -2.40 -3.64
C LEU A 15 -4.06 -2.32 -2.49
N ASN A 16 -4.43 -1.10 -2.08
CA ASN A 16 -5.44 -0.91 -1.04
C ASN A 16 -6.79 -1.51 -1.43
N HIS A 17 -7.23 -1.32 -2.68
CA HIS A 17 -8.48 -1.90 -3.15
C HIS A 17 -8.44 -3.43 -3.18
N SER A 18 -7.35 -4.01 -3.70
CA SER A 18 -7.17 -5.47 -3.75
C SER A 18 -7.15 -6.09 -2.34
N LEU A 19 -6.36 -5.53 -1.42
CA LEU A 19 -6.28 -6.00 -0.04
C LEU A 19 -7.64 -5.94 0.68
N LYS A 20 -8.38 -4.85 0.53
CA LYS A 20 -9.72 -4.72 1.12
C LYS A 20 -10.72 -5.68 0.47
N SER A 21 -10.70 -5.78 -0.86
CA SER A 21 -11.69 -6.57 -1.60
C SER A 21 -11.47 -8.08 -1.50
N HIS A 22 -10.24 -8.56 -1.40
CA HIS A 22 -9.95 -10.00 -1.33
C HIS A 22 -9.99 -10.55 0.09
N TYR A 23 -9.66 -9.73 1.08
CA TYR A 23 -9.37 -10.25 2.42
C TYR A 23 -10.20 -9.63 3.54
N LEU A 24 -10.93 -8.54 3.29
CA LEU A 24 -11.72 -7.86 4.32
C LEU A 24 -13.24 -7.88 4.07
N GLN A 25 -13.73 -8.71 3.13
CA GLN A 25 -15.18 -8.81 2.84
C GLN A 25 -15.96 -9.44 4.01
N ASP A 26 -15.45 -10.53 4.60
CA ASP A 26 -16.13 -11.33 5.64
C ASP A 26 -15.27 -11.50 6.92
N VAL A 27 -14.52 -10.47 7.30
CA VAL A 27 -13.63 -10.55 8.47
C VAL A 27 -14.38 -10.27 9.77
N GLU A 28 -14.35 -11.22 10.70
CA GLU A 28 -14.84 -10.99 12.05
C GLU A 28 -13.85 -10.09 12.82
N ARG A 29 -14.34 -9.22 13.69
CA ARG A 29 -13.47 -8.34 14.50
C ARG A 29 -12.43 -9.11 15.29
N ARG A 30 -12.73 -10.36 15.70
CA ARG A 30 -11.79 -11.21 16.44
C ARG A 30 -10.56 -11.56 15.61
N ASP A 31 -10.75 -11.79 14.30
CA ASP A 31 -9.66 -12.14 13.39
C ASP A 31 -8.71 -10.96 13.21
N VAL A 32 -9.20 -9.71 13.26
CA VAL A 32 -8.36 -8.51 13.20
C VAL A 32 -7.33 -8.44 14.32
N PHE A 33 -7.61 -9.01 15.49
CA PHE A 33 -6.71 -9.02 16.64
C PHE A 33 -5.90 -10.31 16.80
N ASP A 34 -6.26 -11.36 16.05
CA ASP A 34 -5.50 -12.60 16.01
C ASP A 34 -4.30 -12.48 15.07
N ARG A 35 -3.08 -12.50 15.63
CA ARG A 35 -1.83 -12.35 14.88
C ARG A 35 -1.57 -13.47 13.86
N HIS A 36 -2.27 -14.60 14.01
CA HIS A 36 -2.18 -15.71 13.07
C HIS A 36 -3.17 -15.61 11.91
N SER A 37 -4.18 -14.74 12.02
CA SER A 37 -5.18 -14.56 10.97
C SER A 37 -4.61 -13.88 9.74
N GLU A 38 -5.24 -14.15 8.59
CA GLU A 38 -4.95 -13.40 7.37
C GLU A 38 -5.38 -11.93 7.48
N ALA A 39 -6.47 -11.66 8.20
CA ALA A 39 -6.96 -10.30 8.45
C ALA A 39 -5.90 -9.43 9.14
N TYR A 40 -5.24 -9.92 10.20
CA TYR A 40 -4.19 -9.18 10.90
C TYR A 40 -3.01 -8.84 9.97
N LYS A 41 -2.58 -9.80 9.14
CA LYS A 41 -1.52 -9.59 8.16
C LYS A 41 -1.92 -8.56 7.11
N VAL A 42 -3.16 -8.62 6.63
CA VAL A 42 -3.73 -7.70 5.64
C VAL A 42 -3.86 -6.29 6.20
N TYR A 43 -4.31 -6.13 7.44
CA TYR A 43 -4.33 -4.83 8.12
C TYR A 43 -2.91 -4.26 8.25
N GLY A 44 -1.92 -5.08 8.61
CA GLY A 44 -0.51 -4.66 8.60
C GLY A 44 -0.03 -4.19 7.23
N ALA A 45 -0.43 -4.88 6.15
CA ALA A 45 -0.13 -4.47 4.78
C ALA A 45 -0.83 -3.16 4.38
N LEU A 46 -2.09 -2.96 4.80
CA LEU A 46 -2.84 -1.72 4.59
C LEU A 46 -2.18 -0.54 5.30
N THR A 47 -1.81 -0.70 6.57
CA THR A 47 -1.11 0.37 7.32
C THR A 47 0.21 0.75 6.64
N ARG A 48 1.00 -0.23 6.17
CA ARG A 48 2.23 0.07 5.42
C ARG A 48 1.94 0.77 4.09
N THR A 49 0.85 0.38 3.40
CA THR A 49 0.42 1.02 2.15
C THR A 49 0.03 2.48 2.37
N GLU A 50 -0.65 2.79 3.48
CA GLU A 50 -1.00 4.16 3.89
C GLU A 50 0.25 4.99 4.25
N GLN A 51 1.19 4.40 5.00
CA GLN A 51 2.47 5.04 5.29
C GLN A 51 3.22 5.40 4.00
N MET A 52 3.22 4.49 3.02
CA MET A 52 3.88 4.70 1.74
C MET A 52 3.19 5.79 0.90
N ALA A 53 1.87 5.93 1.00
CA ALA A 53 1.12 7.04 0.41
C ALA A 53 1.53 8.39 1.01
N SER A 54 1.69 8.43 2.34
CA SER A 54 2.19 9.60 3.05
C SER A 54 3.61 9.97 2.62
N MET A 55 4.50 8.99 2.49
CA MET A 55 5.87 9.21 2.00
C MET A 55 5.89 9.71 0.54
N ASN A 56 5.01 9.18 -0.32
CA ASN A 56 4.89 9.62 -1.71
C ASN A 56 4.50 11.12 -1.79
N GLU A 57 3.65 11.59 -0.88
CA GLU A 57 3.28 13.01 -0.75
C GLU A 57 4.45 13.87 -0.25
N VAL A 58 5.17 13.40 0.77
CA VAL A 58 6.36 14.08 1.32
C VAL A 58 7.43 14.24 0.26
N TYR A 59 7.81 13.16 -0.44
CA TYR A 59 8.82 13.22 -1.49
C TYR A 59 8.42 14.08 -2.67
N ARG A 60 7.11 14.20 -2.96
CA ARG A 60 6.63 15.18 -3.95
C ARG A 60 6.89 16.61 -3.47
N LYS A 61 6.58 16.92 -2.20
CA LYS A 61 6.78 18.27 -1.62
C LYS A 61 8.26 18.64 -1.56
N GLU A 62 9.12 17.68 -1.22
CA GLU A 62 10.58 17.86 -1.12
C GLU A 62 11.30 17.84 -2.47
N ASN A 63 10.58 17.64 -3.58
CA ASN A 63 11.18 17.42 -4.90
C ASN A 63 12.16 16.22 -4.94
N ASN A 64 11.98 15.24 -4.05
CA ASN A 64 12.83 14.06 -3.93
C ASN A 64 12.47 12.98 -4.96
N ILE A 65 13.07 13.08 -6.15
CA ILE A 65 12.81 12.12 -7.25
C ILE A 65 13.30 10.71 -6.92
N ALA A 66 14.45 10.58 -6.23
CA ALA A 66 15.01 9.28 -5.85
C ALA A 66 14.06 8.52 -4.92
N GLY A 67 13.49 9.21 -3.93
CA GLY A 67 12.48 8.63 -3.04
C GLY A 67 11.20 8.19 -3.77
N LEU A 68 10.72 8.99 -4.73
CA LEU A 68 9.58 8.61 -5.57
C LEU A 68 9.88 7.38 -6.45
N GLN A 69 11.09 7.26 -6.97
CA GLN A 69 11.53 6.10 -7.76
C GLN A 69 11.64 4.84 -6.91
N GLU A 70 12.16 4.95 -5.68
CA GLU A 70 12.30 3.82 -4.77
C GLU A 70 10.92 3.29 -4.35
N ILE A 71 9.98 4.18 -4.01
CA ILE A 71 8.57 3.80 -3.77
C ILE A 71 8.00 3.09 -5.00
N ASN A 72 8.26 3.59 -6.21
CA ASN A 72 7.77 2.95 -7.44
C ASN A 72 8.32 1.54 -7.64
N ARG A 73 9.62 1.35 -7.33
CA ARG A 73 10.32 0.07 -7.42
C ARG A 73 9.73 -0.94 -6.44
N VAL A 74 9.56 -0.53 -5.18
CA VAL A 74 8.96 -1.36 -4.13
C VAL A 74 7.53 -1.72 -4.50
N LEU A 75 6.69 -0.75 -4.89
CA LEU A 75 5.29 -1.01 -5.27
C LEU A 75 5.14 -1.99 -6.44
N LYS A 76 6.04 -1.95 -7.41
CA LYS A 76 6.06 -2.90 -8.54
C LYS A 76 6.54 -4.29 -8.15
N SER A 77 7.32 -4.41 -7.09
CA SER A 77 7.80 -5.71 -6.58
C SER A 77 6.76 -6.43 -5.73
N VAL A 78 5.72 -5.73 -5.25
CA VAL A 78 4.62 -6.38 -4.52
C VAL A 78 3.77 -7.14 -5.53
N PRO A 79 3.68 -8.48 -5.44
CA PRO A 79 2.79 -9.24 -6.31
C PRO A 79 1.36 -8.81 -6.02
N LEU A 80 0.70 -8.23 -7.03
CA LEU A 80 -0.75 -8.08 -7.02
C LEU A 80 -1.30 -9.50 -7.15
N THR A 81 -1.81 -10.05 -6.06
CA THR A 81 -2.54 -11.32 -6.09
C THR A 81 -3.70 -11.13 -7.07
N SER A 82 -3.58 -11.78 -8.23
CA SER A 82 -4.59 -11.82 -9.30
C SER A 82 -5.63 -12.88 -8.99
#